data_AF-A0A3M1EUW1-F1
#
_entry.id   AF-A0A3M1EUW1-F1
#
_cell.length_a   1.000
_cell.length_b   1.000
_cell.length_c   1.000
_cell.angle_alpha   90.00
_cell.angle_beta   90.00
_cell.angle_gamma   90.00
#
_symmetry.space_group_name_H-M   'P 1'
#
loop_
_entity.id
_entity.type
_entity.pdbx_description
1 polymer ?
#
loop_
_entity_poly.entity_id
_entity_poly.type
_entity_poly.pdbx_seq_one_letter_code
_entity_poly.pdbx_strand_id
1 'polypeptide(L)'
;MRLAYFDIFAGISGDMLLGALVDLGLPLSHLEAELGRLDLDGYSLAARGVMRGMLGATKVDVTLTAHAAHAHPHEHRDHAHPHEHHGHAHPHEHHGHAHPHEHHGHA
;
A
#
# COMPACT_ATOMS: atom_id res chain seq x y z
N MET A 1 -4.26 9.29 -35.09
CA MET A 1 -3.83 8.30 -34.06
C MET A 1 -3.75 9.02 -32.72
N ARG A 2 -4.22 8.43 -31.62
CA ARG A 2 -4.11 9.01 -30.27
C ARG A 2 -3.21 8.09 -29.44
N LEU A 3 -2.26 8.65 -28.71
CA LEU A 3 -1.25 7.92 -27.93
C LEU A 3 -1.31 8.38 -26.47
N ALA A 4 -1.41 7.44 -25.54
CA ALA A 4 -1.16 7.68 -24.12
C ALA A 4 0.25 7.20 -23.78
N TYR A 5 1.07 8.07 -23.20
CA TYR A 5 2.43 7.77 -22.80
C TYR A 5 2.55 7.88 -21.27
N PHE A 6 3.12 6.85 -20.65
CA PHE A 6 3.32 6.79 -19.20
C PHE A 6 4.80 6.93 -18.90
N ASP A 7 5.18 8.07 -18.32
CA ASP A 7 6.52 8.29 -17.75
C ASP A 7 6.49 7.91 -16.26
N ILE A 8 6.74 6.63 -15.97
CA ILE A 8 6.57 6.04 -14.64
C ILE A 8 7.89 5.46 -14.12
N PHE A 9 8.61 6.25 -13.33
CA PHE A 9 9.92 5.85 -12.79
C PHE A 9 9.85 4.68 -11.77
N ALA A 10 8.70 4.51 -11.09
CA ALA A 10 8.50 3.51 -10.04
C ALA A 10 7.31 2.56 -10.31
N GLY A 11 6.75 2.59 -11.53
CA GLY A 11 5.50 1.91 -11.84
C GLY A 11 4.25 2.69 -11.40
N ILE A 12 3.07 2.14 -11.72
CA ILE A 12 1.76 2.67 -11.36
C ILE A 12 0.87 1.50 -10.90
N SER A 13 0.13 1.68 -9.80
CA SER A 13 -0.84 0.68 -9.35
C SER A 13 -2.06 0.64 -10.28
N GLY A 14 -2.77 -0.49 -10.29
CA GLY A 14 -3.91 -0.69 -11.19
C GLY A 14 -5.00 0.36 -11.00
N ASP A 15 -5.35 0.68 -9.75
CA ASP A 15 -6.36 1.69 -9.43
C ASP A 15 -5.94 3.12 -9.84
N MET A 16 -4.64 3.45 -9.74
CA MET A 16 -4.09 4.70 -10.24
C MET A 16 -4.15 4.77 -11.77
N LEU A 17 -3.87 3.67 -12.47
CA LEU A 17 -4.00 3.60 -13.93
C LEU A 17 -5.46 3.77 -14.37
N LEU A 18 -6.39 3.08 -13.71
CA LEU A 18 -7.83 3.24 -13.98
C LEU A 18 -8.28 4.69 -13.75
N GLY A 19 -7.83 5.32 -12.66
CA GLY A 19 -8.08 6.73 -12.39
C GLY A 19 -7.56 7.66 -13.48
N ALA A 20 -6.33 7.43 -13.96
CA ALA A 20 -5.74 8.21 -15.05
C ALA A 20 -6.53 8.08 -16.36
N LEU A 21 -7.07 6.89 -16.67
CA LEU A 21 -7.93 6.69 -17.84
C LEU A 21 -9.25 7.46 -17.71
N VAL A 22 -9.84 7.49 -16.52
CA VAL A 22 -11.05 8.28 -16.25
C VAL A 22 -10.76 9.78 -16.40
N ASP A 23 -9.63 10.26 -15.90
CA ASP A 23 -9.20 11.66 -16.06
C ASP A 23 -8.93 12.03 -17.54
N LEU A 24 -8.51 11.07 -18.36
CA LEU A 24 -8.39 11.24 -19.82
C LEU A 24 -9.74 11.28 -20.55
N GLY A 25 -10.86 11.14 -19.83
CA GLY A 25 -12.22 11.21 -20.35
C GLY A 25 -12.87 9.86 -20.65
N LEU A 26 -12.26 8.75 -20.21
CA LEU A 26 -12.89 7.42 -20.33
C LEU A 26 -14.02 7.30 -19.29
N PRO A 27 -15.28 7.02 -19.69
CA PRO A 27 -16.35 6.83 -18.73
C PRO A 27 -16.10 5.62 -17.82
N LEU A 28 -16.40 5.74 -16.52
CA LEU A 28 -16.26 4.63 -15.57
C LEU A 28 -17.10 3.40 -16.02
N SER A 29 -18.31 3.62 -16.53
CA SER A 29 -19.16 2.55 -17.04
C SER A 29 -18.55 1.76 -18.21
N HIS A 30 -17.67 2.41 -18.99
CA HIS A 30 -16.94 1.72 -20.04
C HIS A 30 -15.85 0.81 -19.46
N LEU A 31 -15.17 1.24 -18.40
CA LEU A 31 -14.22 0.39 -17.66
C LEU A 31 -14.94 -0.82 -17.05
N GLU A 32 -16.09 -0.63 -16.42
CA GLU A 32 -16.90 -1.71 -15.86
C GLU A 32 -17.30 -2.75 -16.92
N ALA A 33 -17.74 -2.28 -18.10
CA ALA A 33 -18.11 -3.15 -19.20
C ALA A 33 -16.92 -3.96 -19.75
N GLU A 34 -15.75 -3.33 -19.95
CA GLU A 34 -14.57 -4.03 -20.46
C GLU A 34 -13.95 -4.97 -19.43
N LEU A 35 -13.91 -4.60 -18.15
CA LEU A 35 -13.42 -5.47 -17.08
C LEU A 35 -14.36 -6.65 -16.82
N GLY A 36 -15.66 -6.49 -17.03
CA GLY A 36 -16.64 -7.59 -16.96
C GLY A 36 -16.38 -8.72 -17.97
N ARG A 37 -15.56 -8.48 -19.00
CA ARG A 37 -15.17 -9.49 -19.99
C ARG A 37 -14.10 -10.45 -19.49
N LEU A 38 -13.47 -10.17 -18.35
CA LEU A 38 -12.40 -10.99 -17.77
C LEU A 38 -12.92 -12.20 -16.99
N ASP A 39 -14.23 -12.43 -16.95
CA ASP A 39 -14.88 -13.50 -16.15
C ASP A 39 -14.47 -13.40 -14.66
N LEU A 40 -14.42 -12.16 -14.16
CA LEU A 40 -14.11 -11.84 -12.77
C LEU A 40 -15.38 -11.31 -12.11
N ASP A 41 -15.79 -11.97 -11.04
CA ASP A 41 -16.95 -11.57 -10.25
C ASP A 41 -16.52 -11.03 -8.87
N GLY A 42 -17.49 -10.45 -8.16
CA GLY A 42 -17.32 -10.13 -6.74
C GLY A 42 -16.49 -8.88 -6.48
N TYR A 43 -16.47 -7.92 -7.40
CA TYR A 43 -15.92 -6.59 -7.18
C TYR A 43 -16.88 -5.49 -7.63
N SER A 44 -16.64 -4.28 -7.15
CA SER A 44 -17.31 -3.06 -7.59
C SER A 44 -16.28 -1.95 -7.74
N LEU A 45 -16.55 -1.03 -8.68
CA LEU A 45 -15.72 0.14 -8.92
C LEU A 45 -16.46 1.39 -8.46
N ALA A 46 -15.72 2.32 -7.86
CA ALA A 46 -16.21 3.66 -7.61
C ALA A 46 -15.14 4.67 -8.00
N ALA A 47 -15.51 5.76 -8.67
CA ALA A 47 -14.59 6.83 -9.00
C ALA A 47 -14.94 8.09 -8.20
N ARG A 48 -13.92 8.75 -7.67
CA ARG A 48 -14.08 10.04 -7.00
C ARG A 48 -12.85 10.91 -7.20
N GLY A 49 -13.07 12.21 -7.27
CA GLY A 49 -11.98 13.18 -7.23
C GLY A 49 -11.26 13.14 -5.87
N VAL A 50 -9.94 13.19 -5.91
CA VAL A 50 -9.09 13.28 -4.72
C VAL A 50 -8.06 14.38 -4.89
N MET A 51 -7.69 15.01 -3.78
CA MET A 51 -6.54 15.89 -3.68
C MET A 51 -5.50 15.24 -2.78
N ARG A 52 -4.28 15.05 -3.27
CA ARG A 52 -3.13 14.57 -2.48
C ARG A 52 -2.06 15.65 -2.52
N GLY A 53 -1.98 16.45 -1.46
CA GLY A 53 -1.19 17.69 -1.48
C GLY A 53 -1.72 18.65 -2.55
N MET A 54 -0.86 19.10 -3.44
CA MET A 54 -1.22 20.02 -4.55
C MET A 54 -1.66 19.29 -5.84
N LEU A 55 -1.78 17.95 -5.81
CA LEU A 55 -2.14 17.15 -6.97
C LEU A 55 -3.59 16.70 -6.88
N GLY A 56 -4.38 17.08 -7.89
CA GLY A 56 -5.73 16.57 -8.12
C GLY A 56 -5.72 15.39 -9.09
N ALA A 57 -6.51 14.35 -8.79
CA ALA A 57 -6.67 13.18 -9.64
C ALA A 57 -8.01 12.50 -9.38
N THR A 58 -8.43 11.62 -10.28
CA THR A 58 -9.47 10.63 -9.99
C THR A 58 -8.86 9.42 -9.30
N LYS A 59 -9.39 9.07 -8.12
CA LYS A 59 -9.15 7.76 -7.50
C LYS A 59 -10.26 6.81 -7.89
N VAL A 60 -9.89 5.67 -8.46
CA VAL A 60 -10.79 4.52 -8.57
C VAL A 60 -10.59 3.64 -7.34
N ASP A 61 -11.67 3.35 -6.62
CA ASP A 61 -11.67 2.39 -5.52
C ASP A 61 -12.23 1.06 -6.04
N VAL A 62 -11.46 -0.02 -5.89
CA VAL A 62 -11.90 -1.39 -6.21
C VAL A 62 -12.26 -2.09 -4.91
N THR A 63 -13.54 -2.41 -4.72
CA THR A 63 -14.03 -3.04 -3.49
C THR A 63 -14.51 -4.44 -3.78
N LEU A 64 -13.94 -5.43 -3.09
CA LEU A 64 -14.43 -6.82 -3.16
C LEU A 64 -15.75 -6.94 -2.40
N THR A 65 -16.72 -7.63 -2.98
CA THR A 65 -17.94 -8.01 -2.28
C THR A 65 -17.64 -9.20 -1.36
N ALA A 66 -18.38 -9.31 -0.25
CA ALA A 66 -18.06 -10.22 0.86
C ALA A 66 -17.93 -11.72 0.48
N HIS A 67 -18.36 -12.12 -0.72
CA HIS A 67 -18.23 -13.49 -1.22
C HIS A 67 -16.87 -13.81 -1.86
N ALA A 68 -16.07 -12.81 -2.23
CA ALA A 68 -14.76 -12.99 -2.89
C ALA A 68 -13.57 -13.02 -1.92
N ALA A 69 -13.80 -12.79 -0.63
CA ALA A 69 -12.76 -12.83 0.39
C ALA A 69 -12.45 -14.30 0.78
N HIS A 70 -11.75 -15.01 -0.09
CA HIS A 70 -10.99 -16.20 0.34
C HIS A 70 -9.83 -15.72 1.21
N ALA A 71 -10.11 -15.47 2.49
CA ALA A 71 -9.10 -15.25 3.50
C ALA A 71 -8.30 -16.56 3.65
N HIS A 72 -7.22 -16.70 2.89
CA HIS A 72 -6.17 -17.62 3.26
C HIS A 72 -5.52 -17.04 4.51
N PRO A 73 -5.63 -17.70 5.68
CA PRO A 73 -4.85 -17.30 6.83
C PRO A 73 -3.39 -17.52 6.42
N HIS A 74 -2.64 -16.43 6.21
CA HIS A 74 -1.20 -16.51 6.19
C HIS A 74 -0.78 -16.84 7.63
N GLU A 75 -0.69 -18.13 7.94
CA GLU A 75 0.08 -18.58 9.09
C GLU A 75 1.52 -18.11 8.85
N HIS A 76 1.89 -17.02 9.52
CA HIS A 76 3.29 -16.68 9.73
C HIS A 76 3.89 -17.81 10.56
N ARG A 77 4.39 -18.83 9.86
CA ARG A 77 5.24 -19.84 10.46
C ARG A 77 6.55 -19.12 10.79
N ASP A 78 6.69 -18.70 12.04
CA ASP A 78 7.92 -18.12 12.58
C ASP A 78 9.08 -19.09 12.30
N HIS A 79 9.80 -18.85 11.21
CA HIS A 79 11.03 -19.55 10.89
C HIS A 79 12.14 -19.00 11.77
N ALA A 80 12.12 -19.38 13.05
CA ALA A 80 13.24 -19.20 13.96
C ALA A 80 14.40 -20.08 13.49
N HIS A 81 15.32 -19.51 12.71
CA HIS A 81 16.62 -20.11 12.46
C HIS A 81 17.50 -19.89 13.71
N PRO A 82 18.08 -20.93 14.31
CA PRO A 82 19.06 -20.74 15.37
C PRO A 82 20.33 -20.14 14.73
N HIS A 83 20.57 -18.86 14.99
CA HIS A 83 21.85 -18.24 14.69
C HIS A 83 22.87 -18.75 15.72
N GLU A 84 23.81 -19.58 15.29
CA GLU A 84 25.01 -19.88 16.07
C GLU A 84 25.87 -18.62 16.16
N HIS A 85 25.82 -17.94 17.30
CA HIS A 85 26.67 -16.79 17.60
C HIS A 85 28.11 -17.26 17.80
N HIS A 86 28.96 -17.07 16.77
CA HIS A 86 30.41 -17.07 16.95
C HIS A 86 30.80 -15.87 17.83
N GLY A 87 31.23 -16.17 19.06
CA GLY A 87 31.66 -15.18 20.04
C GLY A 87 32.95 -14.47 19.61
N HIS A 88 32.84 -13.19 19.26
CA HIS A 88 33.96 -12.27 19.24
C HIS A 88 33.89 -11.38 20.48
N ALA A 89 34.74 -11.67 21.47
CA ALA A 89 34.89 -10.87 22.68
C ALA A 89 35.72 -9.61 22.35
N HIS A 90 35.09 -8.44 22.42
CA HIS A 90 35.76 -7.16 22.50
C HIS A 90 35.51 -6.57 23.90
N PRO A 91 36.55 -6.28 24.71
CA PRO A 91 36.36 -5.58 25.97
C PRO A 91 36.12 -4.10 25.67
N HIS A 92 34.90 -3.62 25.93
CA HIS A 92 34.61 -2.19 25.94
C HIS A 92 34.48 -1.73 27.39
N GLU A 93 35.38 -0.83 27.78
CA GLU A 93 35.40 -0.16 29.08
C GLU A 93 34.14 0.71 29.23
N HIS A 94 33.41 0.52 30.34
CA HIS A 94 32.23 1.29 30.69
C HIS A 94 32.62 2.72 31.12
N HIS A 95 32.26 3.73 30.33
CA HIS A 95 32.11 5.10 30.82
C HIS A 95 30.66 5.34 31.24
N GLY A 96 30.45 5.45 32.55
CA GLY A 96 29.16 5.76 33.14
C GLY A 96 28.80 7.23 32.94
N HIS A 97 27.70 7.49 32.23
CA HIS A 97 27.02 8.78 32.26
C HIS A 97 25.68 8.61 32.98
N ALA A 98 25.60 9.19 34.18
CA ALA A 98 24.38 9.33 34.95
C ALA A 98 23.57 10.52 34.42
N HIS A 99 22.33 10.28 34.02
CA HIS A 99 21.33 11.33 33.77
C HIS A 99 20.31 11.32 34.94
N PRO A 100 20.08 12.45 35.62
CA PRO A 100 19.02 12.55 36.62
C PRO A 100 17.65 12.68 35.94
N HIS A 101 16.70 11.83 36.35
CA HIS A 101 15.29 11.97 36.00
C HIS A 101 14.60 12.90 37.01
N GLU A 102 14.07 14.03 36.54
CA GLU A 102 13.19 14.91 37.33
C GLU A 102 11.76 14.36 37.34
N HIS A 103 11.25 14.06 38.54
CA HIS A 103 9.84 13.74 38.77
C HIS A 103 9.01 15.02 38.82
N HIS A 104 8.14 15.25 37.84
CA HIS A 104 7.07 16.25 37.93
C HIS A 104 5.91 15.69 38.76
N GLY A 105 5.78 16.21 39.99
CA GLY A 105 4.62 16.01 40.87
C GLY A 105 3.57 17.11 40.66
N HIS A 106 2.31 16.68 40.64
CA HIS A 106 1.10 17.48 40.51
C HIS A 106 0.90 18.54 41.61
N ALA A 107 0.34 19.68 41.20
CA ALA A 107 -0.69 20.44 41.91
C ALA A 107 -1.61 21.11 40.87
#